data_AF-A0AAQ3QJZ5-F1
#
_entry.id   AF-A0AAQ3QJZ5-F1
#
_cell.length_a   1.000
_cell.length_b   1.000
_cell.length_c   1.000
_cell.angle_alpha   90.00
_cell.angle_beta   90.00
_cell.angle_gamma   90.00
#
_symmetry.space_group_name_H-M   'P 1'
#
loop_
_entity.id
_entity.type
_entity.pdbx_description
1 polymer ?
#
loop_
_entity_poly.entity_id
_entity_poly.type
_entity_poly.pdbx_seq_one_letter_code
_entity_poly.pdbx_strand_id
1 'polypeptide(L)'
;MESSGEDGGARFREVEVSAAEGLGRSDILHIVKEVLGFVLYMHQQIPSVIHHLENEFSALKEEHKNLEETCLTPNDSKAADRRKHTFRKREVKQGIRRLEKLMHSLSTLLSALQLALDEMPDIQEVALVLGASLLRPQHVYQLVFSGVTFHFGKAKECTKSKVADGISRKAIRALISAGAGSSSYMGPCKLFLLVKSSSTFSLPLHFLPKRDFHFCKKIVPLNLHIKCKFPVHIIDRSHQTSLAATASSSSSLDSTGNDVIWFQCKHTIKGLACKAPTQC
;
A
#
# COMPACT_ATOMS: atom_id res chain seq x y z
N MET A 1 0.34 -48.33 14.58
CA MET A 1 1.53 -47.50 14.34
C MET A 1 1.61 -47.28 12.85
N GLU A 2 1.26 -46.09 12.39
CA GLU A 2 1.89 -45.40 11.26
C GLU A 2 1.26 -44.01 11.23
N SER A 3 2.05 -43.05 11.70
CA SER A 3 1.74 -41.64 11.80
C SER A 3 2.24 -40.98 10.51
N SER A 4 1.34 -40.74 9.57
CA SER A 4 1.63 -39.95 8.37
C SER A 4 1.53 -38.47 8.73
N GLY A 5 2.67 -37.79 8.67
CA GLY A 5 2.84 -36.41 9.09
C GLY A 5 1.93 -35.42 8.35
N GLU A 6 1.28 -34.56 9.13
CA GLU A 6 0.67 -33.33 8.65
C GLU A 6 1.77 -32.40 8.13
N ASP A 7 1.87 -32.29 6.81
CA ASP A 7 2.54 -31.17 6.16
C ASP A 7 1.74 -29.89 6.48
N GLY A 8 2.30 -29.08 7.37
CA GLY A 8 1.72 -27.81 7.83
C GLY A 8 1.83 -26.73 6.77
N GLY A 9 1.15 -26.93 5.64
CA GLY A 9 0.99 -25.92 4.60
C GLY A 9 0.24 -24.71 5.15
N ALA A 10 0.91 -23.56 5.23
CA ALA A 10 0.26 -22.30 5.58
C ALA A 10 -0.90 -22.07 4.60
N ARG A 11 -2.12 -22.04 5.13
CA ARG A 11 -3.36 -21.98 4.34
C ARG A 11 -3.55 -20.57 3.79
N PHE A 12 -2.85 -20.17 2.72
CA PHE A 12 -3.02 -18.86 2.10
C PHE A 12 -4.39 -18.73 1.42
N ARG A 13 -5.01 -17.55 1.49
CA ARG A 13 -6.13 -17.21 0.60
C ARG A 13 -5.57 -16.48 -0.61
N GLU A 14 -5.47 -17.18 -1.72
CA GLU A 14 -4.96 -16.64 -2.98
C GLU A 14 -6.08 -15.98 -3.77
N VAL A 15 -5.79 -14.80 -4.33
CA VAL A 15 -6.71 -14.02 -5.15
C VAL A 15 -5.95 -13.57 -6.39
N GLU A 16 -6.38 -14.01 -7.56
CA GLU A 16 -5.72 -13.66 -8.82
C GLU A 16 -6.43 -12.52 -9.55
N VAL A 17 -5.65 -11.53 -10.00
CA VAL A 17 -6.12 -10.45 -10.87
C VAL A 17 -5.22 -10.37 -12.10
N SER A 18 -5.81 -10.57 -13.28
CA SER A 18 -5.09 -10.41 -14.54
C SER A 18 -5.12 -8.97 -15.07
N ALA A 19 -3.95 -8.42 -15.37
CA ALA A 19 -3.77 -7.21 -16.18
C ALA A 19 -3.52 -7.60 -17.64
N ALA A 20 -4.12 -6.85 -18.58
CA ALA A 20 -3.96 -7.09 -20.02
C ALA A 20 -2.63 -6.54 -20.57
N GLU A 21 -2.03 -5.60 -19.85
CA GLU A 21 -0.79 -4.90 -20.21
C GLU A 21 0.20 -5.01 -19.04
N GLY A 22 1.49 -4.78 -19.30
CA GLY A 22 2.52 -4.72 -18.27
C GLY A 22 2.32 -3.52 -17.33
N LEU A 23 2.64 -3.69 -16.05
CA LEU A 23 2.55 -2.61 -15.05
C LEU A 23 3.87 -1.86 -14.90
N GLY A 24 3.81 -0.53 -14.91
CA GLY A 24 4.92 0.32 -14.54
C GLY A 24 5.05 0.51 -13.03
N ARG A 25 6.15 1.14 -12.60
CA ARG A 25 6.40 1.52 -11.19
C ARG A 25 5.30 2.43 -10.64
N SER A 26 4.83 3.39 -11.44
CA SER A 26 3.73 4.29 -11.09
C SER A 26 2.41 3.54 -10.91
N ASP A 27 2.13 2.53 -11.73
CA ASP A 27 0.93 1.69 -11.59
C ASP A 27 0.97 0.88 -10.30
N ILE A 28 2.12 0.29 -9.96
CA ILE A 28 2.32 -0.44 -8.70
C ILE A 28 2.10 0.48 -7.51
N LEU A 29 2.72 1.67 -7.51
CA LEU A 29 2.54 2.66 -6.46
C LEU A 29 1.06 3.04 -6.29
N HIS A 30 0.35 3.25 -7.40
CA HIS A 30 -1.08 3.57 -7.41
C HIS A 30 -1.93 2.43 -6.85
N ILE A 31 -1.69 1.20 -7.32
CA ILE A 31 -2.39 0.00 -6.83
C ILE A 31 -2.16 -0.17 -5.32
N VAL A 32 -0.92 -0.03 -4.85
CA VAL A 32 -0.61 -0.12 -3.42
C VAL A 32 -1.30 1.00 -2.65
N LYS A 33 -1.33 2.25 -3.15
CA LYS A 33 -2.06 3.37 -2.52
C LYS A 33 -3.55 3.05 -2.36
N GLU A 34 -4.19 2.56 -3.42
CA GLU A 34 -5.62 2.22 -3.42
C GLU A 34 -5.93 1.06 -2.47
N VAL A 35 -5.14 -0.02 -2.52
CA VAL A 35 -5.31 -1.17 -1.62
C VAL A 35 -5.04 -0.77 -0.17
N LEU A 36 -4.02 0.05 0.10
CA LEU A 36 -3.75 0.60 1.43
C LEU A 36 -4.92 1.43 1.95
N GLY A 37 -5.49 2.31 1.11
CA GLY A 37 -6.66 3.10 1.47
C GLY A 37 -7.89 2.25 1.78
N PHE A 38 -8.12 1.22 0.97
CA PHE A 38 -9.16 0.23 1.22
C PHE A 38 -8.94 -0.51 2.55
N VAL A 39 -7.73 -1.01 2.82
CA VAL A 39 -7.39 -1.72 4.06
C VAL A 39 -7.62 -0.83 5.28
N LEU A 40 -7.15 0.43 5.25
CA LEU A 40 -7.38 1.37 6.35
C LEU A 40 -8.87 1.65 6.57
N TYR A 41 -9.62 1.85 5.50
CA TYR A 41 -11.05 2.16 5.59
C TYR A 41 -11.87 0.97 6.09
N MET A 42 -11.68 -0.21 5.49
CA MET A 42 -12.45 -1.42 5.84
C MET A 42 -12.21 -1.88 7.27
N HIS A 43 -10.98 -1.70 7.78
CA HIS A 43 -10.66 -1.99 9.18
C HIS A 43 -10.93 -0.83 10.13
N GLN A 44 -11.69 0.18 9.69
CA GLN A 44 -12.14 1.33 10.49
C GLN A 44 -10.97 2.09 11.14
N GLN A 45 -9.82 2.11 10.47
CA GLN A 45 -8.64 2.87 10.90
C GLN A 45 -8.72 4.34 10.46
N ILE A 46 -9.57 4.64 9.47
CA ILE A 46 -9.87 5.98 9.01
C ILE A 46 -11.39 6.12 8.84
N PRO A 47 -11.97 7.31 9.04
CA PRO A 47 -13.43 7.50 9.05
C PRO A 47 -14.05 7.55 7.65
N SER A 48 -13.26 7.77 6.60
CA SER A 48 -13.70 7.79 5.21
C SER A 48 -12.53 7.40 4.29
N VAL A 49 -12.81 7.18 3.01
CA VAL A 49 -11.78 6.85 2.00
C VAL A 49 -10.74 7.96 1.90
N ILE A 50 -9.47 7.58 1.62
CA ILE A 50 -8.32 8.50 1.60
C ILE A 50 -8.59 9.76 0.78
N HIS A 51 -9.17 9.62 -0.42
CA HIS A 51 -9.46 10.76 -1.30
C HIS A 51 -10.39 11.81 -0.64
N HIS A 52 -11.40 11.37 0.12
CA HIS A 52 -12.28 12.31 0.83
C HIS A 52 -11.53 13.04 1.96
N LEU A 53 -10.63 12.35 2.66
CA LEU A 53 -9.80 12.94 3.71
C LEU A 53 -8.77 13.93 3.15
N GLU A 54 -8.17 13.62 1.99
CA GLU A 54 -7.25 14.52 1.28
C GLU A 54 -7.99 15.82 0.89
N ASN A 55 -9.22 15.71 0.39
CA ASN A 55 -10.06 16.85 0.04
C ASN A 55 -10.49 17.67 1.27
N GLU A 56 -10.95 17.00 2.33
CA GLU A 56 -11.32 17.65 3.60
C GLU A 56 -10.12 18.42 4.18
N PHE A 57 -8.95 17.79 4.20
CA PHE A 57 -7.74 18.41 4.73
C PHE A 57 -7.29 19.62 3.91
N SER A 58 -7.41 19.54 2.58
CA SER A 58 -7.07 20.63 1.67
C SER A 58 -8.02 21.81 1.86
N ALA A 59 -9.34 21.55 1.92
CA ALA A 59 -10.36 22.57 2.19
C ALA A 59 -10.15 23.25 3.55
N LEU A 60 -9.82 22.48 4.60
CA LEU A 60 -9.50 23.05 5.92
C LEU A 60 -8.27 23.95 5.91
N LYS A 61 -7.21 23.57 5.17
CA LYS A 61 -6.01 24.40 5.01
C LYS A 61 -6.29 25.69 4.27
N GLU A 62 -7.08 25.62 3.20
CA GLU A 62 -7.49 26.79 2.43
C GLU A 62 -8.36 27.72 3.28
N GLU A 63 -9.37 27.19 3.97
CA GLU A 63 -10.22 27.96 4.87
C GLU A 63 -9.39 28.62 5.98
N HIS A 64 -8.43 27.90 6.56
CA HIS A 64 -7.53 28.47 7.57
C HIS A 64 -6.73 29.65 7.03
N LYS A 65 -6.18 29.53 5.81
CA LYS A 65 -5.45 30.61 5.13
C LYS A 65 -6.35 31.83 4.91
N ASN A 66 -7.57 31.62 4.38
CA ASN A 66 -8.54 32.69 4.15
C ASN A 66 -8.95 33.39 5.45
N LEU A 67 -9.15 32.64 6.54
CA LEU A 67 -9.44 33.18 7.87
C LEU A 67 -8.27 33.98 8.46
N GLU A 68 -7.02 33.63 8.14
CA GLU A 68 -5.84 34.39 8.55
C GLU A 68 -5.68 35.69 7.75
N GLU A 69 -5.91 35.65 6.44
CA GLU A 69 -5.90 36.85 5.58
C GLU A 69 -6.98 37.86 5.99
N THR A 70 -8.18 37.38 6.34
CA THR A 70 -9.29 38.22 6.82
C THR A 70 -8.99 38.89 8.19
N CYS A 71 -8.05 38.36 8.98
CA CYS A 71 -7.59 39.01 10.22
C CYS A 71 -6.59 40.14 9.97
N LEU A 72 -5.89 40.14 8.84
CA LEU A 72 -4.86 41.12 8.50
C LEU A 72 -5.44 42.37 7.86
N THR A 73 -6.68 42.32 7.37
CA THR A 73 -7.42 43.49 6.91
C THR A 73 -8.10 44.18 8.10
N PRO A 74 -7.88 45.50 8.30
CA PRO A 74 -8.59 46.24 9.35
C PRO A 74 -10.06 46.30 8.97
N ASN A 75 -10.88 45.51 9.67
CA ASN A 75 -12.30 45.39 9.41
C ASN A 75 -13.05 45.96 10.62
N ASP A 76 -13.88 47.00 10.40
CA ASP A 76 -14.79 47.62 11.37
C ASP A 76 -15.95 46.68 11.75
N SER A 77 -15.60 45.44 12.09
CA SER A 77 -16.54 44.35 12.35
C SER A 77 -17.02 44.37 13.79
N LYS A 78 -18.32 44.12 13.98
CA LYS A 78 -18.97 44.09 15.29
C LYS A 78 -18.35 43.00 16.18
N ALA A 79 -18.34 43.20 17.50
CA ALA A 79 -17.75 42.26 18.46
C ALA A 79 -18.31 40.81 18.33
N ALA A 80 -19.56 40.66 17.90
CA ALA A 80 -20.17 39.35 17.64
C ALA A 80 -19.51 38.61 16.46
N ASP A 81 -19.14 39.32 15.40
CA ASP A 81 -18.51 38.74 14.21
C ASP A 81 -17.07 38.31 14.53
N ARG A 82 -16.35 39.09 15.35
CA ARG A 82 -15.04 38.71 15.87
C ARG A 82 -15.07 37.42 16.69
N ARG A 83 -16.12 37.22 17.51
CA ARG A 83 -16.32 35.99 18.29
C ARG A 83 -16.60 34.79 17.39
N LYS A 84 -17.50 34.94 16.40
CA LYS A 84 -17.81 33.89 15.41
C LYS A 84 -16.57 33.50 14.61
N HIS A 85 -15.79 34.48 14.12
CA HIS A 85 -14.54 34.25 13.41
C HIS A 85 -13.52 33.48 14.27
N THR A 86 -13.31 33.92 15.51
CA THR A 86 -12.39 33.26 16.44
C THR A 86 -12.82 31.82 16.74
N PHE A 87 -14.12 31.58 16.91
CA PHE A 87 -14.67 30.25 17.11
C PHE A 87 -14.39 29.35 15.89
N ARG A 88 -14.75 29.83 14.68
CA ARG A 88 -14.52 29.08 13.44
C ARG A 88 -13.04 28.76 13.22
N LYS A 89 -12.15 29.72 13.47
CA LYS A 89 -10.69 29.53 13.41
C LYS A 89 -10.21 28.40 14.33
N ARG A 90 -10.80 28.25 15.53
CA ARG A 90 -10.47 27.16 16.44
C ARG A 90 -10.94 25.81 15.91
N GLU A 91 -12.16 25.73 15.37
CA GLU A 91 -12.70 24.50 14.76
C GLU A 91 -11.84 24.04 13.59
N VAL A 92 -11.50 24.95 12.67
CA VAL A 92 -10.66 24.66 11.51
C VAL A 92 -9.28 24.18 11.94
N LYS A 93 -8.64 24.86 12.92
CA LYS A 93 -7.36 24.43 13.48
C LYS A 93 -7.44 23.03 14.11
N GLN A 94 -8.53 22.72 14.80
CA GLN A 94 -8.74 21.39 15.39
C GLN A 94 -8.91 20.32 14.30
N GLY A 95 -9.66 20.62 13.23
CA GLY A 95 -9.82 19.75 12.07
C GLY A 95 -8.48 19.44 11.38
N ILE A 96 -7.66 20.46 11.15
CA ILE A 96 -6.30 20.30 10.58
C ILE A 96 -5.48 19.37 11.48
N ARG A 97 -5.38 19.68 12.78
CA ARG A 97 -4.59 18.86 13.74
C ARG A 97 -5.05 17.41 13.79
N ARG A 98 -6.35 17.16 13.61
CA ARG A 98 -6.93 15.80 13.60
C ARG A 98 -6.39 14.97 12.43
N LEU A 99 -6.31 15.55 11.23
CA LEU A 99 -5.92 14.84 10.00
C LEU A 99 -4.42 14.94 9.69
N GLU A 100 -3.73 15.96 10.22
CA GLU A 100 -2.35 16.29 9.88
C GLU A 100 -1.38 15.11 10.04
N LYS A 101 -1.44 14.41 11.16
CA LYS A 101 -0.58 13.23 11.41
C LYS A 101 -0.84 12.11 10.41
N LEU A 102 -2.11 11.86 10.08
CA LEU A 102 -2.48 10.84 9.10
C LEU A 102 -1.96 11.22 7.71
N MET A 103 -2.27 12.43 7.24
CA MET A 103 -1.86 12.92 5.92
C MET A 103 -0.34 12.95 5.78
N HIS A 104 0.38 13.40 6.81
CA HIS A 104 1.84 13.36 6.83
C HIS A 104 2.37 11.92 6.76
N SER A 105 1.85 11.01 7.59
CA SER A 105 2.29 9.60 7.58
C SER A 105 1.99 8.88 6.27
N LEU A 106 0.87 9.20 5.61
CA LEU A 106 0.52 8.66 4.31
C LEU A 106 1.49 9.16 3.23
N SER A 107 1.74 10.48 3.21
CA SER A 107 2.67 11.09 2.26
C SER A 107 4.08 10.53 2.42
N THR A 108 4.62 10.47 3.64
CA THR A 108 6.00 9.97 3.85
C THR A 108 6.13 8.48 3.54
N LEU A 109 5.12 7.67 3.85
CA LEU A 109 5.10 6.24 3.52
C LEU A 109 5.04 6.02 2.01
N LEU A 110 4.17 6.74 1.30
CA LEU A 110 4.06 6.62 -0.17
C LEU A 110 5.30 7.15 -0.88
N SER A 111 5.89 8.26 -0.43
CA SER A 111 7.16 8.75 -0.97
C SER A 111 8.32 7.77 -0.73
N ALA A 112 8.37 7.14 0.45
CA ALA A 112 9.36 6.09 0.71
C ALA A 112 9.17 4.88 -0.20
N LEU A 113 7.92 4.45 -0.42
CA LEU A 113 7.62 3.36 -1.35
C LEU A 113 7.98 3.72 -2.80
N GLN A 114 7.71 4.95 -3.23
CA GLN A 114 8.09 5.43 -4.55
C GLN A 114 9.60 5.38 -4.75
N LEU A 115 10.38 5.86 -3.77
CA LEU A 115 11.84 5.76 -3.80
C LEU A 115 12.30 4.31 -3.85
N ALA A 116 11.69 3.43 -3.03
CA ALA A 116 11.98 2.00 -3.07
C ALA A 116 11.71 1.37 -4.44
N LEU A 117 10.60 1.73 -5.11
CA LEU A 117 10.27 1.25 -6.45
C LEU A 117 11.24 1.78 -7.52
N ASP A 118 11.70 3.02 -7.39
CA ASP A 118 12.66 3.63 -8.32
C ASP A 118 14.07 3.04 -8.14
N GLU A 119 14.48 2.74 -6.90
CA GLU A 119 15.81 2.26 -6.54
C GLU A 119 15.96 0.74 -6.68
N MET A 120 14.95 -0.05 -6.28
CA MET A 120 15.00 -1.51 -6.30
C MET A 120 14.26 -2.06 -7.53
N PRO A 121 14.98 -2.54 -8.57
CA PRO A 121 14.38 -3.01 -9.81
C PRO A 121 13.74 -4.40 -9.71
N ASP A 122 13.86 -5.07 -8.56
CA ASP A 122 13.52 -6.48 -8.39
C ASP A 122 12.51 -6.71 -7.26
N ILE A 123 11.68 -5.71 -6.96
CA ILE A 123 10.62 -5.85 -5.96
C ILE A 123 9.63 -6.92 -6.43
N GLN A 124 9.53 -7.99 -5.65
CA GLN A 124 8.66 -9.14 -5.94
C GLN A 124 7.31 -8.99 -5.25
N GLU A 125 7.32 -8.52 -4.01
CA GLU A 125 6.14 -8.49 -3.16
C GLU A 125 6.09 -7.21 -2.31
N VAL A 126 4.87 -6.73 -2.07
CA VAL A 126 4.58 -5.67 -1.11
C VAL A 126 3.60 -6.22 -0.07
N ALA A 127 3.95 -6.15 1.20
CA ALA A 127 3.07 -6.57 2.29
C ALA A 127 2.56 -5.37 3.09
N LEU A 128 1.24 -5.33 3.30
CA LEU A 128 0.58 -4.41 4.21
C LEU A 128 0.15 -5.19 5.45
N VAL A 129 0.72 -4.83 6.59
CA VAL A 129 0.49 -5.51 7.87
C VAL A 129 -0.25 -4.56 8.80
N LEU A 130 -1.47 -4.92 9.18
CA LEU A 130 -2.26 -4.17 10.17
C LEU A 130 -2.18 -4.88 11.52
N GLY A 131 -1.75 -4.17 12.57
CA GLY A 131 -1.71 -4.72 13.93
C GLY A 131 -1.00 -3.82 14.93
N ALA A 132 -0.70 -4.36 16.11
CA ALA A 132 0.05 -3.65 17.15
C ALA A 132 1.55 -3.57 16.83
N SER A 133 2.08 -4.64 16.22
CA SER A 133 3.47 -4.76 15.75
C SER A 133 3.54 -5.79 14.62
N LEU A 134 4.66 -5.86 13.91
CA LEU A 134 4.90 -6.90 12.91
C LEU A 134 4.86 -8.32 13.47
N LEU A 135 5.22 -8.50 14.75
CA LEU A 135 5.19 -9.80 15.44
C LEU A 135 3.79 -10.18 15.95
N ARG A 136 2.90 -9.19 16.06
CA ARG A 136 1.49 -9.38 16.43
C ARG A 136 0.59 -8.73 15.37
N PRO A 137 0.56 -9.28 14.14
CA PRO A 137 -0.39 -8.83 13.15
C PRO A 137 -1.82 -9.09 13.63
N GLN A 138 -2.78 -8.41 13.03
CA GLN A 138 -4.19 -8.79 13.02
C GLN A 138 -4.58 -9.21 11.61
N HIS A 139 -4.12 -8.44 10.61
CA HIS A 139 -4.35 -8.71 9.20
C HIS A 139 -3.07 -8.53 8.40
N VAL A 140 -2.86 -9.39 7.41
CA VAL A 140 -1.73 -9.34 6.49
C VAL A 140 -2.28 -9.42 5.08
N TYR A 141 -1.95 -8.42 4.27
CA TYR A 141 -2.28 -8.38 2.84
C TYR A 141 -0.97 -8.41 2.07
N GLN A 142 -0.77 -9.42 1.25
CA GLN A 142 0.40 -9.53 0.39
C GLN A 142 -0.02 -9.23 -1.05
N LEU A 143 0.71 -8.34 -1.71
CA LEU A 143 0.56 -8.03 -3.12
C LEU A 143 1.76 -8.60 -3.84
N VAL A 144 1.53 -9.62 -4.66
CA VAL A 144 2.57 -10.28 -5.46
C VAL A 144 2.42 -9.79 -6.89
N PHE A 145 3.48 -9.24 -7.47
CA PHE A 145 3.48 -8.72 -8.83
C PHE A 145 4.25 -9.69 -9.74
N SER A 146 3.56 -10.36 -10.64
CA SER A 146 4.16 -11.33 -11.57
C SER A 146 4.09 -10.82 -13.00
N GLY A 147 5.15 -11.09 -13.77
CA GLY A 147 5.25 -10.62 -15.15
C GLY A 147 5.31 -9.09 -15.22
N VAL A 148 6.11 -8.46 -14.36
CA VAL A 148 6.40 -7.03 -14.43
C VAL A 148 7.80 -6.85 -15.00
N THR A 149 7.92 -6.22 -16.16
CA THR A 149 9.19 -5.66 -16.63
C THR A 149 9.17 -4.18 -16.31
N PHE A 150 9.95 -3.79 -15.32
CA PHE A 150 10.11 -2.40 -14.95
C PHE A 150 10.77 -1.66 -16.11
N HIS A 151 9.99 -0.97 -16.94
CA HIS A 151 10.55 -0.10 -17.97
C HIS A 151 11.40 0.96 -17.27
N PHE A 152 12.63 1.19 -17.75
CA PHE A 152 13.52 2.22 -17.22
C PHE A 152 12.88 3.60 -17.47
N GLY A 153 12.27 4.14 -16.43
CA GLY A 153 11.64 5.46 -16.43
C GLY A 153 11.38 5.86 -14.98
N LYS A 154 11.86 7.03 -14.58
CA LYS A 154 11.58 7.59 -13.25
C LYS A 154 10.08 7.74 -13.07
N ALA A 155 9.53 7.37 -11.92
CA ALA A 155 8.13 7.58 -11.56
C ALA A 155 7.79 9.07 -11.32
N LYS A 156 8.20 9.98 -12.21
CA LYS A 156 8.04 11.43 -12.01
C LYS A 156 6.69 12.00 -12.48
N GLU A 157 5.85 11.21 -13.13
CA GLU A 157 4.49 11.62 -13.45
C GLU A 157 3.50 10.55 -13.02
N CYS A 158 2.95 10.72 -11.81
CA CYS A 158 1.77 10.00 -11.35
C CYS A 158 0.55 10.58 -12.08
N THR A 159 0.49 10.44 -13.40
CA THR A 159 -0.75 10.64 -14.15
C THR A 159 -1.69 9.48 -13.82
N LYS A 160 -2.98 9.76 -13.64
CA LYS A 160 -3.98 8.75 -13.30
C LYS A 160 -4.00 7.66 -14.38
N SER A 161 -3.42 6.51 -14.07
CA SER A 161 -3.39 5.37 -14.98
C SER A 161 -4.74 4.67 -14.94
N LYS A 162 -5.47 4.74 -16.05
CA LYS A 162 -6.75 4.02 -16.22
C LYS A 162 -6.58 2.50 -16.01
N VAL A 163 -5.40 1.98 -16.37
CA VAL A 163 -5.03 0.57 -16.18
C VAL A 163 -4.90 0.26 -14.69
N ALA A 164 -4.12 1.06 -13.96
CA ALA A 164 -3.95 0.91 -12.51
C ALA A 164 -5.29 1.03 -11.78
N ASP A 165 -6.13 2.03 -12.13
CA ASP A 165 -7.48 2.19 -11.59
C ASP A 165 -8.36 0.95 -11.81
N GLY A 166 -8.32 0.39 -13.02
CA GLY A 166 -9.06 -0.82 -13.36
C GLY A 166 -8.62 -2.02 -12.53
N ILE A 167 -7.31 -2.18 -12.33
CA ILE A 167 -6.72 -3.27 -11.54
C ILE A 167 -6.99 -3.06 -10.06
N SER A 168 -6.83 -1.86 -9.52
CA SER A 168 -7.14 -1.51 -8.13
C SER A 168 -8.60 -1.88 -7.79
N ARG A 169 -9.56 -1.55 -8.66
CA ARG A 169 -10.96 -1.94 -8.45
C ARG A 169 -11.18 -3.46 -8.52
N LYS A 170 -10.48 -4.17 -9.38
CA LYS A 170 -10.55 -5.65 -9.44
C LYS A 170 -9.95 -6.26 -8.17
N ALA A 171 -8.77 -5.81 -7.79
CA ALA A 171 -8.07 -6.17 -6.56
C ALA A 171 -8.98 -5.98 -5.34
N ILE A 172 -9.51 -4.78 -5.13
CA ILE A 172 -10.40 -4.46 -4.01
C ILE A 172 -11.64 -5.36 -4.00
N ARG A 173 -12.33 -5.54 -5.14
CA ARG A 173 -13.49 -6.44 -5.22
C ARG A 173 -13.14 -7.88 -4.87
N ALA A 174 -11.97 -8.33 -5.29
CA ALA A 174 -11.51 -9.68 -5.04
C ALA A 174 -11.08 -9.86 -3.56
N LEU A 175 -10.47 -8.84 -2.94
CA LEU A 175 -10.21 -8.79 -1.48
C LEU A 175 -11.53 -8.87 -0.69
N ILE A 176 -12.55 -8.11 -1.07
CA ILE A 176 -13.89 -8.15 -0.45
C ILE A 176 -14.48 -9.57 -0.57
N SER A 177 -14.42 -10.16 -1.76
CA SER A 177 -14.94 -11.51 -2.02
C SER A 177 -14.21 -12.58 -1.20
N ALA A 178 -12.92 -12.35 -0.91
CA ALA A 178 -12.11 -13.22 -0.07
C ALA A 178 -12.31 -12.99 1.45
N GLY A 179 -13.21 -12.09 1.85
CA GLY A 179 -13.58 -11.81 3.24
C GLY A 179 -12.78 -10.70 3.92
N ALA A 180 -12.12 -9.82 3.17
CA ALA A 180 -11.45 -8.66 3.75
C ALA A 180 -12.48 -7.73 4.44
N GLY A 181 -12.25 -7.43 5.72
CA GLY A 181 -13.14 -6.57 6.52
C GLY A 181 -14.30 -7.29 7.21
N SER A 182 -14.36 -8.63 7.16
CA SER A 182 -15.37 -9.42 7.90
C SER A 182 -15.11 -9.51 9.41
N SER A 183 -14.01 -8.94 9.91
CA SER A 183 -13.63 -8.93 11.33
C SER A 183 -14.23 -7.74 12.09
N SER A 184 -14.55 -7.96 13.35
CA SER A 184 -15.00 -6.89 14.25
C SER A 184 -13.88 -5.86 14.51
N TYR A 185 -14.27 -4.62 14.75
CA TYR A 185 -13.34 -3.54 15.09
C TYR A 185 -12.62 -3.81 16.42
N MET A 186 -11.30 -3.85 16.38
CA MET A 186 -10.44 -4.08 17.56
C MET A 186 -9.77 -2.82 18.09
N GLY A 187 -10.22 -1.64 17.66
CA GLY A 187 -9.59 -0.37 18.00
C GLY A 187 -8.51 0.10 17.00
N PRO A 188 -7.92 1.27 17.25
CA PRO A 188 -6.88 1.83 16.39
C PRO A 188 -5.59 0.99 16.40
N CYS A 189 -5.13 0.62 15.22
CA CYS A 189 -3.94 -0.17 14.96
C CYS A 189 -2.92 0.61 14.11
N LYS A 190 -1.74 0.01 13.92
CA LYS A 190 -0.72 0.53 13.00
C LYS A 190 -0.70 -0.30 11.74
N LEU A 191 -0.59 0.38 10.60
CA LEU A 191 -0.29 -0.22 9.32
C LEU A 191 1.21 -0.07 9.04
N PHE A 192 1.85 -1.21 8.85
CA PHE A 192 3.25 -1.34 8.47
C PHE A 192 3.32 -1.77 7.00
N LEU A 193 4.30 -1.23 6.28
CA LEU A 193 4.59 -1.61 4.90
C LEU A 193 5.93 -2.34 4.85
N LEU A 194 5.94 -3.49 4.18
CA LEU A 194 7.16 -4.21 3.85
C LEU A 194 7.26 -4.44 2.35
N VAL A 195 8.47 -4.51 1.85
CA VAL A 195 8.80 -4.80 0.46
C VAL A 195 9.77 -5.97 0.44
N LYS A 196 9.58 -6.91 -0.47
CA LYS A 196 10.45 -8.08 -0.64
C LYS A 196 11.30 -7.89 -1.90
N SER A 197 12.62 -7.89 -1.72
CA SER A 197 13.63 -7.67 -2.77
C SER A 197 14.90 -8.47 -2.47
N SER A 198 15.81 -8.58 -3.44
CA SER A 198 17.12 -9.22 -3.24
C SER A 198 17.92 -8.51 -2.15
N SER A 199 18.65 -9.29 -1.35
CA SER A 199 19.49 -8.83 -0.25
C SER A 199 20.74 -8.03 -0.66
N THR A 200 21.09 -8.03 -1.95
CA THR A 200 22.26 -7.34 -2.50
C THR A 200 22.08 -5.82 -2.57
N PHE A 201 20.87 -5.31 -2.38
CA PHE A 201 20.60 -3.89 -2.51
C PHE A 201 21.04 -3.09 -1.27
N SER A 202 21.81 -2.03 -1.49
CA SER A 202 22.16 -1.06 -0.45
C SER A 202 20.93 -0.23 -0.10
N LEU A 203 20.17 -0.70 0.89
CA LEU A 203 19.11 -0.05 1.66
C LEU A 203 18.61 1.31 1.11
N PRO A 204 17.38 1.40 0.57
CA PRO A 204 16.70 2.67 0.44
C PRO A 204 16.62 3.34 1.82
N LEU A 205 16.93 4.63 1.94
CA LEU A 205 17.07 5.39 3.20
C LEU A 205 15.97 5.11 4.24
N HIS A 206 14.76 4.80 3.76
CA HIS A 206 13.55 4.61 4.55
C HIS A 206 13.21 3.16 4.88
N PHE A 207 14.04 2.19 4.52
CA PHE A 207 13.78 0.77 4.71
C PHE A 207 14.83 0.11 5.60
N LEU A 208 14.40 -0.88 6.39
CA LEU A 208 15.22 -1.65 7.31
C LEU A 208 15.17 -3.13 6.93
N PRO A 209 16.31 -3.83 6.78
CA PRO A 209 16.33 -5.21 6.37
C PRO A 209 15.82 -6.11 7.50
N LYS A 210 15.09 -7.17 7.15
CA LYS A 210 14.45 -8.12 8.06
C LYS A 210 14.70 -9.56 7.55
N ARG A 211 15.95 -10.01 7.64
CA ARG A 211 16.40 -11.31 7.10
C ARG A 211 15.61 -12.50 7.69
N ASP A 212 15.39 -12.50 9.00
CA ASP A 212 14.73 -13.61 9.70
C ASP A 212 13.22 -13.41 9.88
N PHE A 213 12.62 -12.42 9.21
CA PHE A 213 11.21 -12.11 9.40
C PHE A 213 10.31 -13.11 8.70
N HIS A 214 9.42 -13.70 9.50
CA HIS A 214 8.34 -14.55 9.06
C HIS A 214 7.05 -14.09 9.73
N PHE A 215 5.93 -14.19 9.01
CA PHE A 215 4.63 -13.89 9.59
C PHE A 215 4.29 -14.88 10.70
N CYS A 216 3.58 -14.41 11.72
CA CYS A 216 3.12 -15.29 12.80
C CYS A 216 2.23 -16.40 12.23
N LYS A 217 2.56 -17.68 12.50
CA LYS A 217 1.83 -18.87 11.99
C LYS A 217 0.32 -18.88 12.34
N LYS A 218 -0.09 -18.12 13.36
CA LYS A 218 -1.50 -18.02 13.78
C LYS A 218 -2.36 -17.23 12.81
N ILE A 219 -1.76 -16.48 11.89
CA ILE A 219 -2.45 -15.57 10.99
C ILE A 219 -2.22 -16.03 9.57
N VAL A 220 -3.32 -16.24 8.87
CA VAL A 220 -3.34 -16.55 7.45
C VAL A 220 -3.25 -15.23 6.67
N PRO A 221 -2.17 -14.99 5.91
CA PRO A 221 -2.12 -13.86 5.00
C PRO A 221 -3.14 -14.02 3.87
N LEU A 222 -3.69 -12.88 3.44
CA LEU A 222 -4.52 -12.82 2.25
C LEU A 222 -3.66 -12.32 1.09
N ASN A 223 -3.42 -13.22 0.13
CA ASN A 223 -2.43 -13.04 -0.92
C ASN A 223 -3.14 -12.64 -2.21
N LEU A 224 -2.90 -11.41 -2.63
CA LEU A 224 -3.36 -10.86 -3.88
C LEU A 224 -2.25 -11.00 -4.93
N HIS A 225 -2.43 -11.94 -5.85
CA HIS A 225 -1.56 -12.15 -7.00
C HIS A 225 -2.04 -11.31 -8.17
N ILE A 226 -1.26 -10.30 -8.53
CA ILE A 226 -1.50 -9.45 -9.69
C ILE A 226 -0.61 -9.98 -10.81
N LYS A 227 -1.20 -10.74 -11.72
CA LYS A 227 -0.50 -11.30 -12.89
C LYS A 227 -0.68 -10.36 -14.07
N CYS A 228 0.42 -9.89 -14.64
CA CYS A 228 0.38 -9.08 -15.86
C CYS A 228 0.64 -9.97 -17.08
N LYS A 229 -0.20 -9.84 -18.11
CA LYS A 229 0.05 -10.47 -19.40
C LYS A 229 0.99 -9.58 -20.18
N PHE A 230 2.19 -10.07 -20.48
CA PHE A 230 2.99 -9.52 -21.57
C PHE A 230 2.51 -10.14 -22.88
N PRO A 231 2.27 -9.36 -23.94
CA PRO A 231 2.37 -9.93 -25.28
C PRO A 231 3.81 -10.41 -25.46
N VAL A 232 3.96 -11.71 -25.76
CA VAL A 232 5.24 -12.40 -26.03
C VAL A 232 5.79 -11.94 -27.39
N HIS A 233 5.99 -10.64 -27.57
CA HIS A 233 6.42 -10.06 -28.84
C HIS A 233 7.41 -8.91 -28.67
N ILE A 234 8.39 -9.03 -27.76
CA ILE A 234 9.63 -8.24 -27.86
C ILE A 234 10.83 -9.06 -27.36
N ILE A 235 11.11 -10.23 -27.96
CA ILE A 235 12.47 -10.73 -28.26
C ILE A 235 12.32 -11.68 -29.44
N ASP A 236 12.19 -11.13 -30.65
CA ASP A 236 12.40 -11.92 -31.87
C ASP A 236 13.05 -11.04 -32.93
N ARG A 237 14.28 -10.59 -32.65
CA ARG A 237 15.16 -9.99 -33.66
C ARG A 237 16.64 -9.97 -33.26
N SER A 238 17.17 -11.11 -32.86
CA SER A 238 18.56 -11.48 -33.17
C SER A 238 18.79 -12.94 -32.84
N HIS A 239 19.36 -13.66 -33.80
CA HIS A 239 19.78 -15.07 -33.77
C HIS A 239 18.74 -16.13 -34.17
N GLN A 240 18.30 -16.05 -35.43
CA GLN A 240 18.15 -17.29 -36.20
C GLN A 240 19.56 -17.78 -36.57
N THR A 241 20.02 -18.86 -35.93
CA THR A 241 20.63 -20.01 -36.63
C THR A 241 20.44 -21.27 -35.77
N SER A 242 19.38 -22.01 -36.07
CA SER A 242 19.30 -23.48 -36.18
C SER A 242 20.24 -24.36 -35.33
N LEU A 243 19.67 -25.23 -34.48
CA LEU A 243 19.43 -26.65 -34.80
C LEU A 243 18.75 -27.39 -33.63
N ALA A 244 17.95 -28.38 -33.98
CA ALA A 244 16.97 -29.11 -33.17
C ALA A 244 17.52 -29.83 -31.93
N ALA A 245 16.73 -29.86 -30.85
CA ALA A 245 16.73 -30.95 -29.90
C ALA A 245 15.37 -31.08 -29.18
N THR A 246 14.89 -32.30 -29.23
CA THR A 246 13.68 -32.89 -28.69
C THR A 246 13.70 -32.95 -27.16
N ALA A 247 12.49 -33.04 -26.58
CA ALA A 247 12.14 -33.76 -25.36
C ALA A 247 12.68 -33.25 -23.99
N SER A 248 11.72 -32.89 -23.13
CA SER A 248 11.68 -33.15 -21.68
C SER A 248 12.98 -32.99 -20.89
N SER A 249 13.08 -31.90 -20.13
CA SER A 249 13.59 -31.99 -18.76
C SER A 249 12.95 -30.91 -17.90
N SER A 250 12.16 -31.36 -16.94
CA SER A 250 12.09 -30.75 -15.62
C SER A 250 13.52 -30.55 -15.11
N SER A 251 14.06 -29.35 -15.27
CA SER A 251 15.30 -28.96 -14.62
C SER A 251 15.01 -27.74 -13.75
N SER A 252 15.16 -28.00 -12.46
CA SER A 252 15.28 -27.02 -11.39
C SER A 252 16.14 -25.83 -11.84
N LEU A 253 15.51 -24.67 -11.98
CA LEU A 253 16.19 -23.38 -12.00
C LEU A 253 16.65 -23.08 -10.57
N ASP A 254 17.66 -23.80 -10.11
CA ASP A 254 18.50 -23.36 -9.00
C ASP A 254 19.83 -22.87 -9.57
N SER A 255 20.17 -21.65 -9.18
CA SER A 255 21.52 -21.07 -9.09
C SER A 255 21.79 -19.82 -9.94
N THR A 256 21.13 -18.73 -9.56
CA THR A 256 21.82 -17.66 -8.83
C THR A 256 20.92 -17.26 -7.65
N GLY A 257 21.21 -17.80 -6.47
CA GLY A 257 20.47 -17.54 -5.25
C GLY A 257 20.63 -16.10 -4.80
N ASN A 258 19.81 -15.20 -5.34
CA ASN A 258 19.57 -13.94 -4.67
C ASN A 258 18.75 -14.26 -3.42
N ASP A 259 19.40 -14.26 -2.26
CA ASP A 259 18.73 -14.36 -0.97
C ASP A 259 17.73 -13.19 -0.87
N VAL A 260 16.44 -13.48 -1.02
CA VAL A 260 15.37 -12.47 -1.04
C VAL A 260 14.91 -12.23 0.39
N ILE A 261 14.95 -10.97 0.82
CA ILE A 261 14.61 -10.62 2.19
C ILE A 261 13.50 -9.58 2.25
N TRP A 262 12.83 -9.51 3.39
CA TRP A 262 11.89 -8.43 3.66
C TRP A 262 12.63 -7.16 4.08
N PHE A 263 12.16 -6.03 3.59
CA PHE A 263 12.56 -4.70 3.99
C PHE A 263 11.35 -3.99 4.58
N GLN A 264 11.44 -3.56 5.83
CA GLN A 264 10.38 -2.83 6.52
C GLN A 264 10.53 -1.32 6.31
N CYS A 265 9.47 -0.65 5.87
CA CYS A 265 9.42 0.81 5.86
C CYS A 265 9.47 1.36 7.30
N LYS A 266 10.33 2.35 7.54
CA LYS A 266 10.45 3.07 8.82
C LYS A 266 9.18 3.84 9.16
N HIS A 267 8.42 4.26 8.14
CA HIS A 267 7.18 4.99 8.31
C HIS A 267 6.01 4.03 8.49
N THR A 268 5.11 4.38 9.40
CA THR A 268 3.91 3.60 9.71
C THR A 268 2.71 4.52 9.78
N ILE A 269 1.55 4.06 9.33
CA ILE A 269 0.30 4.81 9.46
C ILE A 269 -0.42 4.35 10.73
N LYS A 270 -0.77 5.29 11.60
CA LYS A 270 -1.58 5.00 12.80
C LYS A 270 -3.03 5.34 12.50
N GLY A 271 -3.94 4.41 12.78
CA GLY A 271 -5.37 4.65 12.68
C GLY A 271 -5.82 5.81 13.56
N LEU A 272 -6.79 6.57 13.07
CA LEU A 272 -7.49 7.59 13.83
C LEU A 272 -8.42 6.90 14.84
N ALA A 273 -8.48 7.42 16.06
CA ALA A 273 -9.46 6.95 17.03
C ALA A 273 -10.86 7.37 16.56
N CYS A 274 -11.63 6.42 16.02
CA CYS A 274 -13.06 6.60 15.85
C CYS A 274 -13.70 6.54 17.24
N LYS A 275 -14.30 7.66 17.66
CA LYS A 275 -15.35 7.59 18.67
C LYS A 275 -16.50 6.88 17.97
N ALA A 276 -16.59 5.55 18.12
CA ALA A 276 -17.84 4.88 17.78
C ALA A 276 -18.96 5.59 18.55
N PRO A 277 -20.10 5.91 17.93
CA PRO A 277 -21.24 6.31 18.72
C PRO A 277 -21.53 5.16 19.68
N THR A 278 -21.38 5.42 20.97
CA THR A 278 -21.95 4.56 22.01
C THR A 278 -23.42 4.40 21.66
N GLN A 279 -23.81 3.17 21.31
CA GLN A 279 -25.21 2.82 21.18
C GLN A 279 -25.90 3.23 22.49
N CYS A 280 -26.83 4.17 22.40
CA CYS A 280 -27.81 4.46 23.45
C CYS A 280 -28.87 3.36 23.45
#